data_AF-A0A838GGL1-F1
#
_entry.id   AF-A0A838GGL1-F1
#
_cell.length_a   1.000
_cell.length_b   1.000
_cell.length_c   1.000
_cell.angle_alpha   90.00
_cell.angle_beta   90.00
_cell.angle_gamma   90.00
#
_symmetry.space_group_name_H-M   'P 1'
#
loop_
_entity.id
_entity.type
_entity.pdbx_description
1 polymer ?
#
loop_
_entity_poly.entity_id
_entity_poly.type
_entity_poly.pdbx_seq_one_letter_code
_entity_poly.pdbx_strand_id
1 'polypeptide(L)'
;MPEPSRGAPAPIATVAVIGAGTLGAQIAAMTAASGRPVRLYDVVPGAAEGALDRLRTLLQPVIERGELDWNLEAVLARISP
;
A
#
# COMPACT_ATOMS: atom_id res chain seq x y z
N MET A 1 -22.39 -24.72 -25.47
CA MET A 1 -22.11 -24.54 -24.03
C MET A 1 -21.87 -23.07 -23.79
N PRO A 2 -22.76 -22.33 -23.11
CA PRO A 2 -22.49 -20.93 -22.78
C PRO A 2 -21.39 -20.85 -21.71
N GLU A 3 -20.48 -19.88 -21.84
CA GLU A 3 -19.46 -19.63 -20.82
C GLU A 3 -20.14 -19.23 -19.50
N PRO A 4 -19.62 -19.68 -18.34
CA PRO A 4 -20.14 -19.22 -17.06
C PRO A 4 -19.94 -17.71 -16.97
N SER A 5 -21.04 -16.96 -16.81
CA SER A 5 -20.96 -15.53 -16.56
C SER A 5 -20.18 -15.33 -15.26
N ARG A 6 -18.91 -14.90 -15.35
CA ARG A 6 -18.17 -14.48 -14.16
C ARG A 6 -18.88 -13.23 -13.64
N GLY A 7 -19.65 -13.39 -12.56
CA GLY A 7 -20.17 -12.26 -11.80
C GLY A 7 -19.03 -11.30 -11.46
N ALA A 8 -19.36 -10.01 -11.28
CA ALA A 8 -18.35 -9.02 -10.93
C ALA A 8 -17.55 -9.49 -9.70
N PRO A 9 -16.21 -9.33 -9.70
CA PRO A 9 -15.40 -9.76 -8.57
C PRO A 9 -15.83 -9.04 -7.30
N ALA A 10 -15.93 -9.79 -6.20
CA ALA A 10 -16.28 -9.24 -4.90
C ALA A 10 -15.28 -8.14 -4.48
N PRO A 11 -15.73 -7.09 -3.76
CA PRO A 11 -14.86 -6.02 -3.32
C PRO A 11 -13.77 -6.54 -2.37
N ILE A 12 -12.54 -6.08 -2.56
CA ILE A 12 -11.41 -6.39 -1.68
C ILE A 12 -11.50 -5.49 -0.44
N ALA A 13 -11.82 -6.08 0.71
CA ALA A 13 -11.99 -5.33 1.96
C ALA A 13 -10.67 -4.89 2.61
N THR A 14 -9.61 -5.70 2.52
CA THR A 14 -8.29 -5.42 3.10
C THR A 14 -7.23 -6.24 2.35
N VAL A 15 -6.03 -5.68 2.21
CA VAL A 15 -4.87 -6.37 1.62
C VAL A 15 -3.80 -6.57 2.67
N ALA A 16 -3.27 -7.79 2.78
CA ALA A 16 -2.07 -8.05 3.58
C ALA A 16 -0.85 -8.10 2.66
N VAL A 17 0.20 -7.37 3.03
CA VAL A 17 1.50 -7.41 2.36
C VAL A 17 2.50 -8.05 3.32
N ILE A 18 3.16 -9.12 2.87
CA ILE A 18 4.14 -9.86 3.65
C ILE A 18 5.53 -9.51 3.16
N GLY A 19 6.34 -8.94 4.05
CA GLY A 19 7.62 -8.32 3.78
C GLY A 19 7.50 -6.79 3.70
N ALA A 20 8.27 -6.09 4.53
CA ALA A 20 8.38 -4.63 4.63
C ALA A 20 9.71 -4.09 4.05
N GLY A 21 10.37 -4.90 3.21
CA GLY A 21 11.47 -4.45 2.35
C GLY A 21 11.01 -3.46 1.28
N THR A 22 11.91 -3.06 0.39
CA THR A 22 11.66 -2.00 -0.61
C THR A 22 10.39 -2.22 -1.44
N LEU A 23 10.24 -3.40 -2.05
CA LEU A 23 9.09 -3.70 -2.88
C LEU A 23 7.80 -3.83 -2.05
N GLY A 24 7.87 -4.49 -0.90
CA GLY A 24 6.71 -4.67 -0.03
C GLY A 24 6.14 -3.33 0.47
N ALA A 25 7.01 -2.41 0.88
CA ALA A 25 6.61 -1.05 1.25
C ALA A 25 5.94 -0.31 0.07
N GLN A 26 6.52 -0.39 -1.14
CA GLN A 26 5.95 0.25 -2.33
C GLN A 26 4.61 -0.35 -2.76
N ILE A 27 4.47 -1.68 -2.70
CA ILE A 27 3.20 -2.37 -2.97
C ILE A 27 2.15 -1.93 -1.95
N ALA A 28 2.51 -1.83 -0.66
CA ALA A 28 1.63 -1.34 0.38
C ALA A 28 1.18 0.10 0.09
N ALA A 29 2.10 0.99 -0.29
CA ALA A 29 1.79 2.38 -0.64
C ALA A 29 0.85 2.50 -1.85
N MET A 30 1.14 1.79 -2.95
CA MET A 30 0.26 1.79 -4.13
C MET A 30 -1.13 1.24 -3.82
N THR A 31 -1.20 0.18 -3.02
CA THR A 31 -2.47 -0.42 -2.61
C THR A 31 -3.26 0.53 -1.71
N ALA A 32 -2.61 1.19 -0.76
CA ALA A 32 -3.22 2.19 0.09
C ALA A 32 -3.66 3.44 -0.70
N ALA A 33 -2.89 3.86 -1.71
CA ALA A 33 -3.26 4.93 -2.63
C ALA A 33 -4.51 4.60 -3.47
N SER A 34 -4.74 3.32 -3.77
CA SER A 34 -6.00 2.86 -4.39
C SER A 34 -7.23 2.95 -3.47
N GLY A 35 -7.06 3.38 -2.21
CA GLY A 35 -8.12 3.53 -1.22
C GLY A 35 -8.37 2.29 -0.37
N ARG A 36 -7.59 1.22 -0.56
CA ARG A 36 -7.75 -0.05 0.18
C ARG A 36 -6.97 -0.02 1.50
N PRO A 37 -7.53 -0.54 2.61
CA PRO A 37 -6.77 -0.76 3.83
C PRO A 37 -5.67 -1.81 3.60
N VAL A 38 -4.48 -1.56 4.15
CA VAL A 38 -3.32 -2.45 4.03
C VAL A 38 -2.81 -2.82 5.41
N ARG A 39 -2.52 -4.11 5.60
CA ARG A 39 -1.75 -4.61 6.75
C ARG A 39 -0.36 -5.03 6.28
N LEU A 40 0.69 -4.45 6.83
CA LEU A 40 2.07 -4.68 6.43
C LEU A 40 2.77 -5.51 7.50
N TYR A 41 3.25 -6.70 7.15
CA TYR A 41 3.92 -7.59 8.09
C TYR A 41 5.38 -7.81 7.68
N ASP A 42 6.25 -7.98 8.66
CA ASP A 42 7.62 -8.47 8.45
C ASP A 42 8.03 -9.38 9.61
N VAL A 43 9.01 -10.26 9.38
CA VAL A 43 9.59 -11.11 10.42
C VAL A 43 10.55 -10.32 11.31
N VAL A 44 11.14 -9.24 10.78
CA VAL A 44 12.06 -8.38 11.50
C VAL A 44 11.26 -7.36 12.32
N PRO A 45 11.40 -7.34 13.66
CA PRO A 45 10.72 -6.35 14.50
C PRO A 45 11.08 -4.92 14.11
N GLY A 46 10.09 -4.03 14.01
CA GLY A 46 10.29 -2.63 13.63
C GLY A 46 10.43 -2.38 12.12
N ALA A 47 10.50 -3.43 11.29
CA ALA A 47 10.70 -3.26 9.85
C ALA A 47 9.47 -2.68 9.15
N ALA A 48 8.27 -3.02 9.62
CA ALA A 48 7.00 -2.51 9.09
C ALA A 48 6.81 -1.02 9.46
N GLU A 49 7.13 -0.64 10.69
CA GLU A 49 7.14 0.75 11.14
C GLU A 49 8.18 1.57 10.38
N GLY A 50 9.42 1.06 10.29
CA GLY A 50 10.48 1.72 9.52
C GLY A 50 10.17 1.80 8.01
N ALA A 51 9.27 0.98 7.48
CA ALA A 51 8.83 1.08 6.09
C ALA A 51 7.97 2.33 5.85
N LEU A 52 7.14 2.73 6.81
CA LEU A 52 6.36 3.97 6.73
C LEU A 52 7.27 5.19 6.67
N ASP A 53 8.33 5.23 7.49
CA ASP A 53 9.31 6.33 7.49
C ASP A 53 10.08 6.40 6.16
N ARG A 54 10.49 5.24 5.63
CA ARG A 54 11.14 5.12 4.32
C ARG A 54 10.21 5.61 3.20
N LEU A 55 8.94 5.21 3.22
CA LEU A 55 7.94 5.66 2.26
C LEU A 55 7.73 7.17 2.33
N ARG A 56 7.68 7.75 3.54
CA ARG A 56 7.57 9.20 3.71
C ARG A 56 8.73 9.93 3.03
N THR A 57 9.95 9.49 3.30
CA THR A 57 11.17 10.09 2.74
C THR A 57 11.24 9.94 1.22
N LEU A 58 10.77 8.81 0.68
CA LEU A 58 10.79 8.53 -0.76
C LEU A 58 9.70 9.30 -1.53
N LEU A 59 8.49 9.35 -0.99
CA LEU A 59 7.32 9.86 -1.70
C LEU A 59 7.12 11.37 -1.53
N GLN A 60 7.46 11.94 -0.36
CA GLN A 60 7.27 13.38 -0.10
C GLN A 60 7.88 14.26 -1.21
N PRO A 61 9.16 14.07 -1.62
CA PRO A 61 9.76 14.95 -2.63
C PRO A 61 9.12 14.77 -4.02
N VAL A 62 8.65 13.56 -4.35
CA VAL A 62 8.03 13.24 -5.64
C VAL A 62 6.65 13.91 -5.72
N ILE A 63 5.89 13.89 -4.62
CA ILE A 63 4.59 14.55 -4.49
C ILE A 63 4.75 16.07 -4.53
N GLU A 64 5.74 16.63 -3.82
CA GLU A 64 6.03 18.07 -3.82
C GLU A 64 6.43 18.60 -5.20
N ARG A 65 7.13 17.78 -6.01
CA ARG A 65 7.44 18.11 -7.40
C ARG A 65 6.23 17.97 -8.35
N GLY A 66 5.10 17.45 -7.88
CA GLY A 66 3.90 17.22 -8.69
C GLY A 66 3.99 16.03 -9.63
N GLU A 67 4.98 15.15 -9.45
CA GLU A 67 5.16 13.94 -10.26
C GLU A 67 4.17 12.82 -9.84
N LEU A 68 3.60 12.93 -8.64
CA LEU A 68 2.66 11.99 -8.08
C LEU A 68 1.54 12.71 -7.33
N ASP A 69 0.29 12.55 -7.80
CA ASP A 69 -0.89 13.17 -7.20
C ASP A 69 -1.49 12.27 -6.10
N TRP A 70 -0.73 12.04 -5.04
CA TRP A 70 -1.18 11.28 -3.87
C TRP A 70 -1.21 12.16 -2.63
N ASN A 71 -2.21 11.97 -1.77
CA ASN A 71 -2.17 12.50 -0.41
C ASN A 71 -1.37 11.54 0.47
N LEU A 72 -0.10 11.90 0.75
CA LEU A 72 0.82 11.05 1.50
C LEU A 72 0.27 10.64 2.87
N GLU A 73 -0.28 11.57 3.64
CA GLU A 73 -0.84 11.27 4.97
C GLU A 73 -2.00 10.28 4.87
N ALA A 74 -2.89 10.44 3.89
CA ALA A 74 -3.99 9.53 3.67
C ALA A 74 -3.53 8.15 3.19
N VAL A 75 -2.43 8.06 2.45
CA VAL A 75 -1.81 6.79 2.06
C VAL A 75 -1.23 6.09 3.28
N LEU A 76 -0.39 6.78 4.06
CA LEU A 76 0.27 6.20 5.24
C LEU A 76 -0.75 5.80 6.31
N ALA A 77 -1.80 6.60 6.53
CA ALA A 77 -2.86 6.28 7.49
C ALA A 77 -3.67 5.02 7.14
N ARG A 78 -3.64 4.55 5.88
CA ARG A 78 -4.29 3.30 5.46
C ARG A 78 -3.40 2.07 5.62
N ILE A 79 -2.13 2.24 5.99
CA ILE A 79 -1.17 1.16 6.20
C ILE A 79 -1.03 0.94 7.71
N SER A 80 -1.42 -0.24 8.17
CA SER A 80 -1.20 -0.70 9.55
C SER A 80 -0.04 -1.69 9.58
N PRO A 81 1.10 -1.36 10.23
CA PRO A 81 2.18 -2.30 10.47
C PRO A 81 1.81 -3.36 11.52
#